data_AF-A0A8H5NRT9-F1
#
_entry.id   AF-A0A8H5NRT9-F1
#
_cell.length_a   1.000
_cell.length_b   1.000
_cell.length_c   1.000
_cell.angle_alpha   90.00
_cell.angle_beta   90.00
_cell.angle_gamma   90.00
#
_symmetry.space_group_name_H-M   'P 1'
#
loop_
_entity.id
_entity.type
_entity.pdbx_description
1 polymer ?
#
loop_
_entity_poly.entity_id
_entity_poly.type
_entity_poly.pdbx_seq_one_letter_code
_entity_poly.pdbx_strand_id
1 'polypeptide(L)'
;MQRGRSFGRSVENIPRPAPLQGCHWVGKGDCAENRCNPHEVTVGSCKYGKDQGTCNWGRKKSLCCHHNPKVASCPMKLCQLDDDNYRCGPDTYADDSQELEEIPNPLAHDELKHLVSTRADLDDTSEVDREYEEFLEHDGSLEERGLGNGKGKGKPVGSGNTTRHGRRVLNLILTFRGITREISTVARGYPGSSRLHHRSRGLQATPIIFRPQLTNNCYSTSVEVIPSTSLTRNEIIASVDTEHNPDLQYTSALLRTAMTGILPNGTATRTPAIDANDLLQYWHMNTLNGLPRADMSQATNTPNDYFMDRFGSTGNRSPLLLADRTMNQVKGRIFSQDANVQSEANFEETLEESIRTGTGEQAFLEPIRQVIIVFRYMSTPEARQRIQQNRRNLLDASRRISANVPQLRLLHELHHEFDYNWYLHRTNRARAWVESQLDTITDQYEAANLTPLTGNYQTVMDAVKQFRSEMKHIEPPPEDTNKY
;
A
#
# COMPACT_ATOMS: atom_id res chain seq x y z
N MET A 1 -13.36 -13.32 57.29
CA MET A 1 -13.64 -12.81 55.93
C MET A 1 -13.36 -11.31 55.87
N GLN A 2 -12.15 -10.92 55.46
CA GLN A 2 -11.82 -9.54 55.09
C GLN A 2 -11.34 -9.57 53.64
N ARG A 3 -12.07 -8.90 52.75
CA ARG A 3 -11.76 -8.83 51.32
C ARG A 3 -10.74 -7.72 51.09
N GLY A 4 -9.52 -8.09 50.70
CA GLY A 4 -8.54 -7.14 50.17
C GLY A 4 -8.93 -6.67 48.78
N ARG A 5 -9.03 -5.35 48.59
CA ARG A 5 -9.06 -4.70 47.28
C ARG A 5 -7.63 -4.29 46.93
N SER A 6 -7.08 -4.85 45.85
CA SER A 6 -5.84 -4.34 45.24
C SER A 6 -6.15 -3.09 44.42
N PHE A 7 -5.46 -2.00 44.75
CA PHE A 7 -5.46 -0.76 43.98
C PHE A 7 -4.65 -0.96 42.69
N GLY A 8 -5.29 -0.70 41.55
CA GLY A 8 -4.60 -0.48 40.28
C GLY A 8 -3.78 0.80 40.38
N ARG A 9 -2.48 0.72 40.05
CA ARG A 9 -1.64 1.92 39.85
C ARG A 9 -2.14 2.64 38.61
N SER A 10 -2.62 3.87 38.81
CA SER A 10 -2.76 4.86 37.76
C SER A 10 -1.40 5.05 37.08
N VAL A 11 -1.35 4.84 35.77
CA VAL A 11 -0.23 5.28 34.93
C VAL A 11 -0.16 6.80 35.10
N GLU A 12 0.89 7.29 35.76
CA GLU A 12 1.14 8.74 35.89
C GLU A 12 1.25 9.34 34.49
N ASN A 13 0.36 10.30 34.20
CA ASN A 13 0.48 11.18 33.04
C ASN A 13 1.77 12.00 33.18
N ILE A 14 2.88 11.51 32.63
CA ILE A 14 4.08 12.31 32.46
C ILE A 14 3.72 13.45 31.49
N PRO A 15 3.80 14.73 31.89
CA PRO A 15 3.52 15.83 30.99
C PRO A 15 4.45 15.78 29.80
N ARG A 16 3.91 15.77 28.57
CA ARG A 16 4.75 15.84 27.37
C ARG A 16 5.52 17.16 27.40
N PRO A 17 6.84 17.17 27.12
CA PRO A 17 7.60 18.40 27.11
C PRO A 17 7.05 19.36 26.03
N ALA A 18 7.16 20.67 26.27
CA ALA A 18 6.69 21.68 25.33
C ALA A 18 7.55 21.67 24.05
N PRO A 19 6.96 21.73 22.83
CA PRO A 19 7.67 21.60 21.56
C PRO A 19 8.70 22.71 21.31
N LEU A 20 8.52 23.84 21.97
CA LEU A 20 9.40 24.99 21.93
C LEU A 20 9.83 25.32 23.35
N GLN A 21 11.09 25.71 23.52
CA GLN A 21 11.67 26.08 24.79
C GLN A 21 12.49 27.37 24.68
N GLY A 22 12.74 28.01 25.81
CA GLY A 22 13.57 29.21 25.83
C GLY A 22 13.01 30.39 25.02
N CYS A 23 11.68 30.47 24.88
CA CYS A 23 11.04 31.54 24.13
C CYS A 23 11.31 32.92 24.73
N HIS A 24 11.75 33.86 23.90
CA HIS A 24 12.02 35.23 24.29
C HIS A 24 11.72 36.21 23.15
N TRP A 25 11.50 37.48 23.48
CA TRP A 25 11.21 38.50 22.48
C TRP A 25 12.50 39.18 22.02
N VAL A 26 12.68 39.29 20.70
CA VAL A 26 13.80 40.00 20.07
C VAL A 26 13.28 41.27 19.39
N GLY A 27 13.97 42.38 19.65
CA GLY A 27 13.63 43.72 19.17
C GLY A 27 13.90 44.79 20.22
N LYS A 28 14.92 45.64 19.99
CA LYS A 28 15.26 46.80 20.82
C LYS A 28 15.00 48.10 20.07
N GLY A 29 14.73 49.18 20.81
CA GLY A 29 14.55 50.52 20.24
C GLY A 29 13.39 50.59 19.23
N ASP A 30 13.71 50.94 17.99
CA ASP A 30 12.77 50.99 16.87
C ASP A 30 12.43 49.60 16.29
N CYS A 31 13.05 48.54 16.81
CA CYS A 31 12.95 47.17 16.33
C CYS A 31 13.41 46.99 14.88
N ALA A 32 14.44 47.74 14.45
CA ALA A 32 15.19 47.40 13.24
C ALA A 32 15.78 45.98 13.31
N GLU A 33 16.20 45.57 14.52
CA GLU A 33 16.80 44.26 14.80
C GLU A 33 15.81 43.36 15.53
N ASN A 34 14.82 42.84 14.81
CA ASN A 34 13.80 41.94 15.35
C ASN A 34 13.95 40.50 14.81
N ARG A 35 15.12 40.11 14.33
CA ARG A 35 15.36 38.77 13.78
C ARG A 35 15.84 37.82 14.88
N CYS A 36 15.30 36.62 14.91
CA CYS A 36 15.77 35.56 15.82
C CYS A 36 17.18 35.10 15.47
N ASN A 37 17.85 34.47 16.43
CA ASN A 37 19.15 33.85 16.17
C ASN A 37 19.05 32.71 15.15
N PRO A 38 20.16 32.30 14.51
CA PRO A 38 20.22 31.15 13.60
C PRO A 38 19.74 29.81 14.12
N HIS A 39 19.56 29.67 15.42
CA HIS A 39 19.12 28.43 16.07
C HIS A 39 17.76 28.60 16.77
N GLU A 40 16.98 29.59 16.34
CA GLU A 40 15.67 29.94 16.91
C GLU A 40 14.63 30.13 15.80
N VAL A 41 13.39 29.76 16.11
CA VAL A 41 12.23 29.97 15.23
C VAL A 41 11.43 31.18 15.67
N THR A 42 10.98 31.99 14.71
CA THR A 42 10.00 33.06 14.98
C THR A 42 8.61 32.46 15.02
N VAL A 43 7.96 32.46 16.18
CA VAL A 43 6.62 31.87 16.35
C VAL A 43 5.50 32.88 16.56
N GLY A 44 5.86 34.17 16.57
CA GLY A 44 4.88 35.23 16.67
C GLY A 44 5.54 36.61 16.55
N SER A 45 4.71 37.62 16.33
CA SER A 45 5.16 39.01 16.34
C SER A 45 4.19 39.88 17.15
N CYS A 46 4.73 40.82 17.92
CA CYS A 46 3.93 41.73 18.77
C CYS A 46 4.60 43.10 18.88
N LYS A 47 3.80 44.16 18.98
CA LYS A 47 4.31 45.54 19.12
C LYS A 47 5.06 45.76 20.45
N TYR A 48 4.61 45.10 21.50
CA TYR A 48 5.12 45.24 22.87
C TYR A 48 6.08 44.09 23.24
N GLY A 49 5.82 42.90 22.70
CA GLY A 49 6.48 41.67 23.15
C GLY A 49 6.12 41.40 24.62
N LYS A 50 7.13 41.25 25.49
CA LYS A 50 6.95 41.08 26.94
C LYS A 50 6.98 42.41 27.73
N ASP A 51 7.46 43.49 27.13
CA ASP A 51 7.72 44.75 27.82
C ASP A 51 6.80 45.87 27.33
N GLN A 52 6.66 46.96 28.10
CA GLN A 52 5.83 48.10 27.70
C GLN A 52 6.41 48.93 26.55
N GLY A 53 7.71 48.74 26.23
CA GLY A 53 8.38 49.46 25.15
C GLY A 53 7.87 49.03 23.77
N THR A 54 7.24 49.95 23.06
CA THR A 54 6.77 49.75 21.69
C THR A 54 7.88 49.92 20.67
N CYS A 55 7.87 49.09 19.65
CA CYS A 55 8.58 49.40 18.41
C CYS A 55 7.98 50.64 17.73
N ASN A 56 8.85 51.51 17.23
CA ASN A 56 8.45 52.66 16.41
C ASN A 56 8.14 52.23 14.97
N TRP A 57 7.45 53.11 14.24
CA TRP A 57 7.19 52.97 12.80
C TRP A 57 6.46 51.67 12.39
N GLY A 58 5.56 51.19 13.25
CA GLY A 58 4.71 50.02 12.95
C GLY A 58 5.45 48.67 12.93
N ARG A 59 6.75 48.65 13.27
CA ARG A 59 7.52 47.40 13.40
C ARG A 59 7.04 46.59 14.60
N LYS A 60 7.41 45.31 14.65
CA LYS A 60 7.03 44.37 15.72
C LYS A 60 8.26 43.63 16.22
N LYS A 61 8.29 43.31 17.50
CA LYS A 61 9.24 42.34 18.06
C LYS A 61 8.87 40.94 17.57
N SER A 62 9.86 40.07 17.47
CA SER A 62 9.66 38.66 17.13
C SER A 62 9.77 37.81 18.39
N LEU A 63 8.85 36.85 18.55
CA LEU A 63 8.95 35.83 19.60
C LEU A 63 9.81 34.70 19.06
N CYS A 64 11.02 34.60 19.58
CA CYS A 64 12.04 33.65 19.17
C CYS A 64 12.10 32.52 20.18
N CYS A 65 12.00 31.27 19.71
CA CYS A 65 12.07 30.09 20.57
C CYS A 65 13.12 29.11 20.04
N HIS A 66 13.76 28.37 20.94
CA HIS A 66 14.52 27.19 20.53
C HIS A 66 13.55 26.04 20.28
N HIS A 67 13.84 25.26 19.25
CA HIS A 67 13.23 23.93 19.12
C HIS A 67 13.59 23.11 20.36
N ASN A 68 12.62 22.37 20.92
CA ASN A 68 12.92 21.43 22.00
C ASN A 68 13.34 20.09 21.39
N PRO A 69 14.62 19.72 21.39
CA PRO A 69 15.09 18.47 20.78
C PRO A 69 14.54 17.23 21.52
N LYS A 70 14.03 17.40 22.75
CA LYS A 70 13.35 16.32 23.50
C LYS A 70 11.90 16.11 23.04
N VAL A 71 11.40 17.00 22.20
CA VAL A 71 10.10 16.94 21.52
C VAL A 71 10.38 16.91 20.03
N ALA A 72 11.20 15.96 19.59
CA ALA A 72 10.98 15.42 18.26
C ALA A 72 9.55 14.84 18.32
N SER A 73 8.56 15.59 17.83
CA SER A 73 7.23 15.04 17.64
C SER A 73 7.40 13.97 16.58
N CYS A 74 7.48 12.72 17.03
CA CYS A 74 7.56 11.61 16.10
C CYS A 74 6.44 11.65 15.10
N PRO A 75 6.68 11.09 13.90
CA PRO A 75 5.90 11.41 12.73
C PRO A 75 4.44 11.20 13.09
N MET A 76 3.64 12.22 12.80
CA MET A 76 2.21 12.00 12.70
C MET A 76 2.03 10.85 11.70
N LYS A 77 1.17 9.89 12.02
CA LYS A 77 0.88 8.80 11.09
C LYS A 77 0.47 9.44 9.75
N LEU A 78 0.78 8.84 8.60
CA LEU A 78 0.33 9.39 7.30
C LEU A 78 -1.17 9.74 7.30
N CYS A 79 -1.96 8.93 8.01
CA CYS A 79 -3.38 9.15 8.24
C CYS A 79 -3.78 10.40 9.01
N GLN A 80 -2.86 10.98 9.77
CA GLN A 80 -3.06 12.24 10.48
C GLN A 80 -2.55 13.42 9.65
N LEU A 81 -1.63 13.17 8.71
CA LEU A 81 -1.06 14.18 7.83
C LEU A 81 -2.00 14.48 6.66
N ASP A 82 -2.64 13.45 6.12
CA ASP A 82 -3.39 13.54 4.86
C ASP A 82 -4.48 12.45 4.79
N ASP A 83 -5.54 12.62 5.59
CA ASP A 83 -6.68 11.68 5.69
C ASP A 83 -7.48 11.59 4.37
N ASP A 84 -7.40 12.61 3.52
CA ASP A 84 -8.08 12.62 2.22
C ASP A 84 -7.37 11.72 1.20
N ASN A 85 -6.03 11.70 1.20
CA ASN A 85 -5.29 10.85 0.27
C ASN A 85 -5.05 9.45 0.84
N TYR A 86 -4.81 9.28 2.14
CA TYR A 86 -4.59 7.96 2.75
C TYR A 86 -5.91 7.40 3.29
N ARG A 87 -6.29 6.17 2.89
CA ARG A 87 -7.58 5.58 3.26
C ARG A 87 -7.54 5.03 4.68
N CYS A 88 -7.63 5.88 5.69
CA CYS A 88 -7.23 5.50 7.03
C CYS A 88 -8.23 4.67 7.84
N GLY A 89 -9.40 4.41 7.25
CA GLY A 89 -10.33 3.41 7.72
C GLY A 89 -9.81 1.97 7.52
N PRO A 90 -10.46 0.99 8.17
CA PRO A 90 -10.26 -0.42 7.87
C PRO A 90 -10.45 -0.73 6.38
N ASP A 91 -9.83 -1.82 5.91
CA ASP A 91 -10.07 -2.32 4.55
C ASP A 91 -11.56 -2.67 4.37
N THR A 92 -12.25 -1.88 3.56
CA THR A 92 -13.69 -2.02 3.31
C THR A 92 -14.06 -3.25 2.50
N TYR A 93 -13.07 -3.94 1.90
CA TYR A 93 -13.27 -5.20 1.18
C TYR A 93 -13.02 -6.43 2.06
N ALA A 94 -12.41 -6.24 3.24
CA ALA A 94 -12.18 -7.31 4.19
C ALA A 94 -13.44 -7.57 5.02
N ASP A 95 -13.77 -8.84 5.24
CA ASP A 95 -14.92 -9.19 6.06
C ASP A 95 -14.57 -9.09 7.55
N ASP A 96 -14.78 -7.90 8.11
CA ASP A 96 -14.81 -7.64 9.56
C ASP A 96 -16.24 -7.65 10.13
N SER A 97 -17.25 -7.98 9.31
CA SER A 97 -18.62 -7.97 9.79
C SER A 97 -18.74 -8.96 10.95
N GLN A 98 -19.33 -8.49 12.04
CA GLN A 98 -19.77 -9.36 13.12
C GLN A 98 -21.03 -10.05 12.62
N GLU A 99 -20.93 -11.10 11.82
CA GLU A 99 -22.15 -11.78 11.42
C GLU A 99 -22.17 -13.27 11.68
N LEU A 100 -23.21 -13.60 12.47
CA LEU A 100 -24.03 -14.79 12.46
C LEU A 100 -23.44 -15.95 13.25
N GLU A 101 -24.27 -16.43 14.19
CA GLU A 101 -24.11 -17.66 14.95
C GLU A 101 -23.44 -18.73 14.09
N GLU A 102 -22.48 -19.44 14.70
CA GLU A 102 -21.85 -20.63 14.18
C GLU A 102 -22.84 -21.39 13.28
N ILE A 103 -22.59 -21.42 11.96
CA ILE A 103 -23.33 -22.31 11.07
C ILE A 103 -23.17 -23.70 11.70
N PRO A 104 -24.25 -24.31 12.20
CA PRO A 104 -24.16 -25.61 12.85
C PRO A 104 -23.56 -26.57 11.84
N ASN A 105 -22.65 -27.40 12.35
CA ASN A 105 -21.92 -28.41 11.61
C ASN A 105 -22.75 -29.04 10.47
N PRO A 106 -22.37 -28.90 9.18
CA PRO A 106 -23.15 -29.41 8.04
C PRO A 106 -23.13 -30.95 7.91
N LEU A 107 -22.77 -31.67 8.99
CA LEU A 107 -22.93 -33.13 9.09
C LEU A 107 -24.31 -33.54 9.62
N ALA A 108 -25.24 -32.60 9.79
CA ALA A 108 -26.64 -32.88 10.06
C ALA A 108 -27.50 -32.11 9.06
N HIS A 109 -27.67 -32.62 7.85
CA HIS A 109 -28.92 -32.53 7.07
C HIS A 109 -28.74 -33.27 5.74
N ASP A 110 -29.20 -34.51 5.73
CA ASP A 110 -29.17 -35.45 4.59
C ASP A 110 -30.43 -35.30 3.70
N GLU A 111 -30.95 -34.07 3.54
CA GLU A 111 -32.26 -33.83 2.90
C GLU A 111 -32.25 -32.70 1.88
N LEU A 112 -31.41 -32.80 0.84
CA LEU A 112 -31.57 -31.98 -0.37
C LEU A 112 -31.21 -32.77 -1.64
N LYS A 113 -31.83 -33.95 -1.78
CA LYS A 113 -31.78 -34.80 -2.98
C LYS A 113 -33.02 -34.69 -3.89
N HIS A 114 -33.95 -33.80 -3.61
CA HIS A 114 -35.10 -33.58 -4.50
C HIS A 114 -35.22 -32.10 -4.80
N LEU A 115 -34.69 -31.68 -5.95
CA LEU A 115 -35.17 -30.58 -6.81
C LEU A 115 -34.02 -30.13 -7.73
N VAL A 116 -33.73 -30.88 -8.80
CA VAL A 116 -33.54 -30.35 -10.17
C VAL A 116 -33.70 -31.55 -11.12
N SER A 117 -34.92 -31.72 -11.63
CA SER A 117 -35.20 -32.49 -12.85
C SER A 117 -36.10 -31.62 -13.71
N THR A 118 -35.83 -31.65 -15.02
CA THR A 118 -36.54 -31.01 -16.14
C THR A 118 -36.27 -29.52 -16.36
N ARG A 119 -35.51 -29.19 -17.42
CA ARG A 119 -36.11 -28.82 -18.71
C ARG A 119 -35.04 -28.79 -19.81
N ALA A 120 -35.31 -29.55 -20.86
CA ALA A 120 -34.64 -29.50 -22.15
C ALA A 120 -35.28 -28.39 -23.02
N ASP A 121 -34.63 -28.15 -24.16
CA ASP A 121 -35.08 -27.43 -25.36
C ASP A 121 -34.83 -25.92 -25.35
N LEU A 122 -33.84 -25.50 -26.15
CA LEU A 122 -34.01 -24.58 -27.28
C LEU A 122 -32.71 -24.54 -28.11
N ASP A 123 -32.80 -25.16 -29.29
CA ASP A 123 -31.97 -24.96 -30.48
C ASP A 123 -32.31 -23.60 -31.09
N ASP A 124 -31.33 -22.83 -31.56
CA ASP A 124 -31.36 -22.20 -32.90
C ASP A 124 -30.00 -21.54 -33.24
N THR A 125 -29.57 -21.77 -34.48
CA THR A 125 -28.31 -21.37 -35.10
C THR A 125 -28.54 -20.33 -36.19
N SER A 126 -27.68 -19.32 -36.32
CA SER A 126 -27.29 -18.67 -37.60
C SER A 126 -26.40 -17.44 -37.29
N GLU A 127 -25.14 -17.41 -37.72
CA GLU A 127 -24.69 -16.94 -39.06
C GLU A 127 -24.19 -15.48 -38.97
N VAL A 128 -22.89 -15.28 -38.67
CA VAL A 128 -22.10 -14.18 -39.24
C VAL A 128 -20.64 -14.65 -39.29
N ASP A 129 -20.22 -15.06 -40.49
CA ASP A 129 -18.82 -15.17 -40.86
C ASP A 129 -18.48 -14.07 -41.87
N ARG A 130 -17.23 -13.58 -41.74
CA ARG A 130 -16.38 -13.04 -42.81
C ARG A 130 -16.47 -11.54 -43.15
N GLU A 131 -15.49 -10.79 -42.64
CA GLU A 131 -14.52 -10.01 -43.43
C GLU A 131 -13.62 -9.24 -42.47
N TYR A 132 -12.30 -9.48 -42.48
CA TYR A 132 -11.25 -8.48 -42.22
C TYR A 132 -9.88 -9.13 -42.40
N GLU A 133 -9.32 -8.96 -43.60
CA GLU A 133 -7.90 -9.09 -43.93
C GLU A 133 -7.46 -7.71 -44.49
N GLU A 134 -6.17 -7.40 -44.35
CA GLU A 134 -5.48 -6.13 -44.64
C GLU A 134 -5.68 -4.97 -43.63
N PHE A 135 -4.69 -4.80 -42.75
CA PHE A 135 -3.84 -3.59 -42.69
C PHE A 135 -2.73 -3.83 -41.65
N LEU A 136 -1.49 -4.02 -42.11
CA LEU A 136 -0.28 -3.94 -41.30
C LEU A 136 0.51 -2.69 -41.72
N GLU A 137 1.36 -2.24 -40.80
CA GLU A 137 2.30 -1.10 -40.87
C GLU A 137 1.76 0.24 -40.36
N HIS A 138 1.64 0.37 -39.03
CA HIS A 138 2.07 1.59 -38.36
C HIS A 138 2.66 1.30 -36.97
N ASP A 139 3.84 1.88 -36.75
CA ASP A 139 4.65 1.85 -35.55
C ASP A 139 3.87 2.43 -34.37
N GLY A 140 3.49 1.58 -33.42
CA GLY A 140 2.62 1.92 -32.31
C GLY A 140 3.42 2.36 -31.09
N SER A 141 3.65 3.66 -30.96
CA SER A 141 3.97 4.27 -29.67
C SER A 141 2.82 4.01 -28.70
N LEU A 142 3.12 3.38 -27.57
CA LEU A 142 2.19 3.19 -26.45
C LEU A 142 1.86 4.57 -25.84
N GLU A 143 0.77 5.20 -26.27
CA GLU A 143 0.20 6.33 -25.53
C GLU A 143 -0.51 5.79 -24.28
N GLU A 144 0.17 5.86 -23.15
CA GLU A 144 -0.44 5.71 -21.83
C GLU A 144 -1.22 6.98 -21.49
N ARG A 145 -2.56 6.94 -21.64
CA ARG A 145 -3.42 7.95 -21.00
C ARG A 145 -3.47 7.65 -19.51
N GLY A 146 -2.51 8.22 -18.79
CA GLY A 146 -2.64 8.44 -17.36
C GLY A 146 -3.92 9.22 -17.10
N LEU A 147 -4.71 8.78 -16.11
CA LEU A 147 -5.87 9.52 -15.62
C LEU A 147 -5.37 10.84 -15.00
N GLY A 148 -5.25 11.86 -15.85
CA GLY A 148 -4.81 13.20 -15.46
C GLY A 148 -5.80 13.88 -14.53
N ASN A 149 -5.24 14.56 -13.53
CA ASN A 149 -5.91 15.35 -12.50
C ASN A 149 -6.84 16.43 -13.09
N GLY A 150 -8.13 16.12 -13.17
CA GLY A 150 -9.17 17.14 -13.27
C GLY A 150 -9.55 17.64 -11.87
N LYS A 151 -9.22 18.92 -11.56
CA LYS A 151 -9.72 19.65 -10.38
C LYS A 151 -11.24 19.86 -10.51
N GLY A 152 -12.02 18.81 -10.26
CA GLY A 152 -13.43 18.90 -9.95
C GLY A 152 -13.64 18.32 -8.56
N LYS A 153 -14.53 18.90 -7.76
CA LYS A 153 -15.01 18.32 -6.48
C LYS A 153 -15.82 17.03 -6.75
N GLY A 154 -15.15 16.03 -7.31
CA GLY A 154 -15.67 14.73 -7.68
C GLY A 154 -15.37 13.72 -6.58
N LYS A 155 -16.28 12.75 -6.44
CA LYS A 155 -16.19 11.61 -5.52
C LYS A 155 -14.77 10.98 -5.53
N PRO A 156 -14.29 10.48 -4.38
CA PRO A 156 -12.92 10.00 -4.23
C PRO A 156 -12.56 8.98 -5.32
N VAL A 157 -11.47 9.26 -6.03
CA VAL A 157 -10.89 8.42 -7.07
C VAL A 157 -10.50 7.08 -6.42
N GLY A 158 -11.16 6.01 -6.87
CA GLY A 158 -10.93 4.64 -6.42
C GLY A 158 -12.09 4.00 -5.66
N SER A 159 -13.33 4.38 -5.95
CA SER A 159 -14.47 3.44 -5.83
C SER A 159 -14.20 2.24 -6.74
N GLY A 160 -13.39 1.27 -6.29
CA GLY A 160 -13.25 0.00 -6.96
C GLY A 160 -14.63 -0.63 -7.05
N ASN A 161 -15.05 -1.04 -8.24
CA ASN A 161 -16.34 -1.71 -8.42
C ASN A 161 -16.40 -2.89 -7.44
N THR A 162 -17.41 -2.90 -6.58
CA THR A 162 -17.70 -4.06 -5.73
C THR A 162 -18.57 -5.02 -6.53
N THR A 163 -18.36 -6.32 -6.35
CA THR A 163 -19.40 -7.26 -6.75
C THR A 163 -20.61 -7.08 -5.83
N ARG A 164 -21.76 -7.66 -6.20
CA ARG A 164 -22.94 -7.79 -5.31
C ARG A 164 -22.62 -8.45 -3.95
N HIS A 165 -21.45 -9.07 -3.80
CA HIS A 165 -20.98 -9.73 -2.58
C HIS A 165 -19.79 -9.00 -1.93
N GLY A 166 -19.56 -7.73 -2.26
CA GLY A 166 -18.50 -6.93 -1.64
C GLY A 166 -17.07 -7.31 -2.04
N ARG A 167 -16.89 -8.20 -3.03
CA ARG A 167 -15.54 -8.59 -3.46
C ARG A 167 -14.85 -7.45 -4.20
N ARG A 168 -13.56 -7.29 -3.93
CA ARG A 168 -12.70 -6.31 -4.61
C ARG A 168 -12.50 -6.70 -6.07
N VAL A 169 -12.82 -5.79 -6.98
CA VAL A 169 -12.57 -5.93 -8.42
C VAL A 169 -11.45 -4.97 -8.83
N LEU A 170 -10.48 -5.48 -9.57
CA LEU A 170 -9.41 -4.69 -10.19
C LEU A 170 -9.60 -4.79 -11.69
N ASN A 171 -9.87 -3.66 -12.34
CA ASN A 171 -10.04 -3.59 -13.79
C ASN A 171 -8.69 -3.24 -14.42
N LEU A 172 -8.32 -4.00 -15.45
CA LEU A 172 -7.25 -3.69 -16.36
C LEU A 172 -7.88 -3.21 -17.66
N ILE A 173 -7.74 -1.91 -17.95
CA ILE A 173 -8.03 -1.34 -19.26
C ILE A 173 -6.70 -1.23 -20.01
N LEU A 174 -6.63 -1.85 -21.18
CA LEU A 174 -5.44 -1.89 -22.01
C LEU A 174 -5.81 -1.47 -23.44
N THR A 175 -5.09 -0.51 -24.00
CA THR A 175 -5.12 -0.22 -25.43
C THR A 175 -3.85 -0.79 -26.05
N PHE A 176 -4.02 -1.74 -26.98
CA PHE A 176 -2.91 -2.33 -27.72
C PHE A 176 -3.33 -2.54 -29.18
N ARG A 177 -2.47 -2.14 -30.13
CA ARG A 177 -2.77 -2.15 -31.58
C ARG A 177 -4.09 -1.42 -31.92
N GLY A 178 -4.31 -0.27 -31.29
CA GLY A 178 -5.51 0.55 -31.52
C GLY A 178 -6.82 0.00 -30.92
N ILE A 179 -6.79 -1.17 -30.27
CA ILE A 179 -7.97 -1.80 -29.68
C ILE A 179 -7.90 -1.69 -28.16
N THR A 180 -8.94 -1.12 -27.57
CA THR A 180 -9.11 -1.09 -26.11
C THR A 180 -9.83 -2.36 -25.64
N ARG A 181 -9.25 -3.04 -24.68
CA ARG A 181 -9.79 -4.23 -24.01
C ARG A 181 -9.87 -3.97 -22.51
N GLU A 182 -10.88 -4.54 -21.87
CA GLU A 182 -11.04 -4.52 -20.42
C GLU A 182 -11.14 -5.95 -19.89
N ILE A 183 -10.23 -6.33 -19.00
CA ILE A 183 -10.29 -7.57 -18.24
C ILE A 183 -10.29 -7.24 -16.75
N SER A 184 -11.12 -7.92 -15.97
CA SER A 184 -11.18 -7.72 -14.53
C SER A 184 -10.59 -8.91 -13.79
N THR A 185 -9.98 -8.64 -12.64
CA THR A 185 -9.62 -9.68 -11.67
C THR A 185 -10.45 -9.46 -10.42
N VAL A 186 -11.09 -10.52 -9.93
CA VAL A 186 -11.96 -10.47 -8.75
C VAL A 186 -11.28 -11.23 -7.62
N ALA A 187 -10.90 -10.51 -6.56
CA ALA A 187 -10.33 -11.13 -5.37
C ALA A 187 -11.36 -12.05 -4.70
N ARG A 188 -10.89 -13.12 -4.06
CA ARG A 188 -11.75 -13.94 -3.20
C ARG A 188 -12.13 -13.12 -1.96
N GLY A 189 -13.25 -13.45 -1.32
CA GLY A 189 -13.54 -12.87 0.01
C GLY A 189 -12.47 -13.32 1.01
N TYR A 190 -12.02 -12.41 1.87
CA TYR A 190 -10.99 -12.65 2.88
C TYR A 190 -11.39 -12.03 4.22
N PRO A 191 -10.92 -12.57 5.35
CA PRO A 191 -11.27 -12.04 6.67
C PRO A 191 -10.57 -10.71 6.92
N GLY A 192 -11.25 -9.80 7.61
CA GLY A 192 -10.63 -8.61 8.17
C GLY A 192 -9.64 -8.92 9.30
N SER A 193 -8.88 -7.91 9.70
CA SER A 193 -7.72 -8.09 10.59
C SER A 193 -8.12 -8.67 11.95
N SER A 194 -9.33 -8.36 12.41
CA SER A 194 -9.86 -8.86 13.67
C SER A 194 -10.28 -10.33 13.62
N ARG A 195 -10.52 -10.88 12.43
CA ARG A 195 -11.04 -12.24 12.22
C ARG A 195 -10.03 -13.19 11.61
N LEU A 196 -8.86 -12.68 11.17
CA LEU A 196 -7.86 -13.47 10.47
C LEU A 196 -7.45 -14.73 11.26
N HIS A 197 -7.24 -14.59 12.57
CA HIS A 197 -6.85 -15.68 13.48
C HIS A 197 -8.02 -16.31 14.26
N HIS A 198 -9.28 -15.96 13.95
CA HIS A 198 -10.42 -16.65 14.55
C HIS A 198 -10.41 -18.14 14.19
N ARG A 199 -10.99 -18.98 15.07
CA ARG A 199 -11.12 -20.42 14.85
C ARG A 199 -11.75 -20.67 13.48
N SER A 200 -11.01 -21.38 12.64
CA SER A 200 -11.43 -21.80 11.30
C SER A 200 -10.99 -23.25 11.11
N ARG A 201 -11.66 -23.97 10.22
CA ARG A 201 -11.30 -25.36 9.90
C ARG A 201 -10.03 -25.47 9.06
N GLY A 202 -9.55 -24.36 8.47
CA GLY A 202 -8.37 -24.33 7.62
C GLY A 202 -7.08 -23.95 8.35
N LEU A 203 -5.96 -24.08 7.65
CA LEU A 203 -4.66 -23.54 7.98
C LEU A 203 -4.75 -22.04 8.27
N GLN A 204 -4.33 -21.70 9.48
CA GLN A 204 -4.36 -20.34 9.99
C GLN A 204 -3.24 -19.50 9.39
N ALA A 205 -3.49 -18.19 9.28
CA ALA A 205 -2.42 -17.22 9.10
C ALA A 205 -1.47 -17.24 10.30
N THR A 206 -0.23 -16.79 10.11
CA THR A 206 0.74 -16.68 11.21
C THR A 206 0.26 -15.66 12.23
N PRO A 207 0.31 -15.95 13.55
CA PRO A 207 -0.22 -15.09 14.61
C PRO A 207 0.77 -13.97 14.99
N ILE A 208 1.27 -13.26 13.99
CA ILE A 208 2.24 -12.17 14.15
C ILE A 208 1.75 -10.92 13.42
N ILE A 209 2.20 -9.77 13.91
CA ILE A 209 1.92 -8.45 13.37
C ILE A 209 3.26 -7.79 13.01
N PHE A 210 3.31 -7.22 11.81
CA PHE A 210 4.42 -6.40 11.36
C PHE A 210 4.05 -4.93 11.48
N ARG A 211 4.87 -4.12 12.15
CA ARG A 211 4.64 -2.67 12.24
C ARG A 211 5.94 -1.89 12.35
N PRO A 212 5.95 -0.58 12.04
CA PRO A 212 7.06 0.29 12.34
C PRO A 212 7.43 0.22 13.83
N GLN A 213 8.71 0.04 14.13
CA GLN A 213 9.21 0.00 15.49
C GLN A 213 9.07 1.39 16.13
N LEU A 214 8.40 1.46 17.27
CA LEU A 214 8.30 2.69 18.05
C LEU A 214 9.64 2.93 18.76
N THR A 215 10.39 3.93 18.30
CA THR A 215 11.67 4.33 18.91
C THR A 215 11.68 5.81 19.22
N ASN A 216 12.64 6.25 20.04
CA ASN A 216 12.89 7.69 20.27
C ASN A 216 13.44 8.39 19.01
N ASN A 217 13.85 7.64 17.98
CA ASN A 217 14.17 8.19 16.67
C ASN A 217 12.92 8.15 15.78
N CYS A 218 12.37 9.33 15.53
CA CYS A 218 11.20 9.56 14.71
C CYS A 218 11.40 9.15 13.24
N TYR A 219 12.65 9.12 12.75
CA TYR A 219 13.00 8.70 11.40
C TYR A 219 13.48 7.25 11.34
N SER A 220 13.29 6.46 12.41
CA SER A 220 13.56 5.03 12.36
C SER A 220 12.73 4.35 11.28
N THR A 221 13.41 3.59 10.43
CA THR A 221 12.82 2.75 9.38
C THR A 221 12.61 1.31 9.87
N SER A 222 12.92 1.01 11.14
CA SER A 222 12.87 -0.34 11.67
C SER A 222 11.46 -0.89 11.73
N VAL A 223 11.35 -2.19 11.50
CA VAL A 223 10.12 -2.97 11.61
C VAL A 223 10.28 -3.90 12.81
N GLU A 224 9.25 -3.95 13.64
CA GLU A 224 9.14 -4.95 14.69
C GLU A 224 8.12 -6.01 14.30
N VAL A 225 8.38 -7.24 14.75
CA VAL A 225 7.49 -8.39 14.62
C VAL A 225 7.01 -8.75 16.01
N ILE A 226 5.72 -8.62 16.26
CA ILE A 226 5.12 -8.88 17.57
C ILE A 226 4.06 -9.98 17.46
N PRO A 227 3.83 -10.79 18.51
CA PRO A 227 2.70 -11.71 18.54
C PRO A 227 1.37 -10.95 18.43
N SER A 228 0.38 -11.47 17.71
CA SER A 228 -0.94 -10.81 17.62
C SER A 228 -1.64 -10.69 18.97
N THR A 229 -1.29 -11.57 19.92
CA THR A 229 -1.76 -11.53 21.31
C THR A 229 -1.22 -10.35 22.13
N SER A 230 -0.24 -9.60 21.62
CA SER A 230 0.25 -8.39 22.29
C SER A 230 -0.68 -7.19 22.12
N LEU A 231 -1.68 -7.27 21.23
CA LEU A 231 -2.68 -6.25 21.00
C LEU A 231 -4.06 -6.78 21.37
N THR A 232 -4.88 -5.91 21.93
CA THR A 232 -6.32 -6.15 22.07
C THR A 232 -6.99 -6.17 20.70
N ARG A 233 -8.17 -6.78 20.61
CA ARG A 233 -8.97 -6.77 19.37
C ARG A 233 -9.24 -5.37 18.84
N ASN A 234 -9.51 -4.41 19.74
CA ASN A 234 -9.77 -3.02 19.34
C ASN A 234 -8.51 -2.34 18.79
N GLU A 235 -7.34 -2.62 19.38
CA GLU A 235 -6.06 -2.13 18.84
C GLU A 235 -5.75 -2.73 17.47
N ILE A 236 -6.06 -4.02 17.25
CA ILE A 236 -5.92 -4.67 15.94
C ILE A 236 -6.80 -3.95 14.91
N ILE A 237 -8.11 -3.82 15.18
CA ILE A 237 -9.05 -3.12 14.30
C ILE A 237 -8.59 -1.69 14.01
N ALA A 238 -8.04 -1.00 15.01
CA ALA A 238 -7.65 0.39 14.89
C ALA A 238 -6.33 0.61 14.13
N SER A 239 -5.43 -0.39 14.05
CA SER A 239 -4.05 -0.15 13.62
C SER A 239 -3.49 -1.09 12.55
N VAL A 240 -4.10 -2.24 12.31
CA VAL A 240 -3.59 -3.22 11.35
C VAL A 240 -4.67 -3.68 10.38
N ASP A 241 -4.24 -4.09 9.21
CA ASP A 241 -5.10 -4.66 8.16
C ASP A 241 -4.63 -6.07 7.80
N THR A 242 -5.57 -6.85 7.24
CA THR A 242 -5.23 -8.11 6.58
C THR A 242 -4.49 -7.81 5.29
N GLU A 243 -3.36 -8.46 5.13
CA GLU A 243 -2.40 -8.15 4.08
C GLU A 243 -2.21 -9.34 3.12
N HIS A 244 -2.18 -9.01 1.82
CA HIS A 244 -1.94 -9.94 0.71
C HIS A 244 -0.48 -9.84 0.24
N ASN A 245 0.14 -11.00 0.01
CA ASN A 245 1.50 -11.10 -0.50
C ASN A 245 1.57 -12.13 -1.65
N PRO A 246 1.86 -11.73 -2.91
CA PRO A 246 1.99 -10.37 -3.42
C PRO A 246 0.72 -9.52 -3.26
N ASP A 247 0.84 -8.21 -3.54
CA ASP A 247 -0.32 -7.32 -3.63
C ASP A 247 -1.24 -7.72 -4.79
N LEU A 248 -2.54 -7.41 -4.69
CA LEU A 248 -3.55 -7.93 -5.61
C LEU A 248 -3.37 -7.41 -7.05
N GLN A 249 -2.73 -6.24 -7.26
CA GLN A 249 -2.43 -5.72 -8.61
C GLN A 249 -1.41 -6.59 -9.37
N TYR A 250 -0.74 -7.53 -8.69
CA TYR A 250 0.12 -8.54 -9.32
C TYR A 250 -0.61 -9.27 -10.45
N THR A 251 -1.86 -9.70 -10.23
CA THR A 251 -2.63 -10.44 -11.23
C THR A 251 -2.96 -9.57 -12.44
N SER A 252 -3.36 -8.32 -12.25
CA SER A 252 -3.62 -7.40 -13.36
C SER A 252 -2.35 -7.14 -14.19
N ALA A 253 -1.19 -7.01 -13.54
CA ALA A 253 0.08 -6.86 -14.24
C ALA A 253 0.52 -8.14 -14.98
N LEU A 254 0.24 -9.32 -14.41
CA LEU A 254 0.46 -10.61 -15.08
C LEU A 254 -0.42 -10.73 -16.32
N LEU A 255 -1.72 -10.42 -16.22
CA LEU A 255 -2.63 -10.50 -17.36
C LEU A 255 -2.24 -9.51 -18.46
N ARG A 256 -1.80 -8.30 -18.10
CA ARG A 256 -1.22 -7.35 -19.08
C ARG A 256 -0.05 -7.99 -19.82
N THR A 257 0.92 -8.55 -19.08
CA THR A 257 2.09 -9.23 -19.67
C THR A 257 1.66 -10.37 -20.57
N ALA A 258 0.66 -11.16 -20.14
CA ALA A 258 0.19 -12.29 -20.91
C ALA A 258 -0.50 -11.88 -22.22
N MET A 259 -1.23 -10.76 -22.25
CA MET A 259 -1.89 -10.23 -23.44
C MET A 259 -0.93 -9.55 -24.41
N THR A 260 0.10 -8.87 -23.89
CA THR A 260 0.99 -8.03 -24.72
C THR A 260 2.30 -8.71 -25.09
N GLY A 261 2.75 -9.69 -24.30
CA GLY A 261 4.11 -10.22 -24.37
C GLY A 261 5.17 -9.19 -23.93
N ILE A 262 4.78 -8.20 -23.11
CA ILE A 262 5.67 -7.15 -22.61
C ILE A 262 5.75 -7.25 -21.08
N LEU A 263 6.95 -7.46 -20.57
CA LEU A 263 7.27 -7.51 -19.15
C LEU A 263 7.11 -6.13 -18.48
N PRO A 264 6.96 -6.06 -17.15
CA PRO A 264 6.81 -4.80 -16.42
C PRO A 264 7.90 -3.75 -16.69
N ASN A 265 9.13 -4.18 -16.97
CA ASN A 265 10.24 -3.28 -17.34
C ASN A 265 10.23 -2.80 -18.80
N GLY A 266 9.21 -3.14 -19.59
CA GLY A 266 9.08 -2.78 -21.01
C GLY A 266 9.78 -3.73 -21.98
N THR A 267 10.50 -4.75 -21.50
CA THR A 267 11.16 -5.73 -22.38
C THR A 267 10.18 -6.79 -22.87
N ALA A 268 10.41 -7.34 -24.06
CA ALA A 268 9.58 -8.42 -24.60
C ALA A 268 9.82 -9.75 -23.85
N THR A 269 8.76 -10.54 -23.68
CA THR A 269 8.84 -11.93 -23.22
C THR A 269 9.46 -12.81 -24.31
N ARG A 270 10.11 -13.91 -23.91
CA ARG A 270 10.55 -14.96 -24.85
C ARG A 270 9.37 -15.84 -25.26
N THR A 271 8.46 -16.08 -24.33
CA THR A 271 7.19 -16.77 -24.59
C THR A 271 6.25 -15.86 -25.39
N PRO A 272 5.62 -16.35 -26.47
CA PRO A 272 4.62 -15.57 -27.20
C PRO A 272 3.45 -15.15 -26.29
N ALA A 273 2.87 -13.99 -26.57
CA ALA A 273 1.65 -13.54 -25.92
C ALA A 273 0.47 -14.50 -26.16
N ILE A 274 -0.47 -14.55 -25.23
CA ILE A 274 -1.76 -15.21 -25.39
C ILE A 274 -2.70 -14.25 -26.12
N ASP A 275 -3.55 -14.79 -27.01
CA ASP A 275 -4.57 -13.96 -27.66
C ASP A 275 -5.44 -13.25 -26.62
N ALA A 276 -5.63 -11.95 -26.80
CA ALA A 276 -6.38 -11.14 -25.85
C ALA A 276 -7.83 -11.61 -25.70
N ASN A 277 -8.47 -12.09 -26.78
CA ASN A 277 -9.83 -12.59 -26.74
C ASN A 277 -9.91 -13.92 -25.97
N ASP A 278 -8.89 -14.78 -26.10
CA ASP A 278 -8.79 -16.01 -25.31
C ASP A 278 -8.72 -15.70 -23.80
N LEU A 279 -7.88 -14.73 -23.39
CA LEU A 279 -7.84 -14.32 -21.98
C LEU A 279 -9.19 -13.75 -21.51
N LEU A 280 -9.82 -12.88 -22.30
CA LEU A 280 -11.12 -12.29 -21.96
C LEU A 280 -12.22 -13.34 -21.83
N GLN A 281 -12.25 -14.32 -22.74
CA GLN A 281 -13.26 -15.37 -22.77
C GLN A 281 -13.06 -16.37 -21.63
N TYR A 282 -11.83 -16.86 -21.43
CA TYR A 282 -11.59 -18.03 -20.59
C TYR A 282 -11.24 -17.68 -19.14
N TRP A 283 -10.79 -16.47 -18.83
CA TRP A 283 -10.34 -16.11 -17.48
C TRP A 283 -11.42 -16.27 -16.40
N HIS A 284 -12.68 -15.97 -16.74
CA HIS A 284 -13.84 -16.12 -15.84
C HIS A 284 -14.74 -17.31 -16.22
N MET A 285 -14.41 -18.06 -17.26
CA MET A 285 -15.22 -19.20 -17.70
C MET A 285 -15.06 -20.39 -16.76
N ASN A 286 -16.16 -21.08 -16.49
CA ASN A 286 -16.20 -22.29 -15.66
C ASN A 286 -15.58 -23.48 -16.41
N THR A 287 -14.25 -23.52 -16.46
CA THR A 287 -13.46 -24.48 -17.24
C THR A 287 -12.60 -25.40 -16.39
N LEU A 288 -12.40 -25.09 -15.11
CA LEU A 288 -11.58 -25.89 -14.22
C LEU A 288 -12.45 -26.94 -13.53
N ASN A 289 -12.13 -28.21 -13.73
CA ASN A 289 -12.80 -29.32 -13.07
C ASN A 289 -11.80 -30.14 -12.24
N GLY A 290 -12.14 -30.42 -10.97
CA GLY A 290 -11.37 -31.33 -10.13
C GLY A 290 -10.00 -30.83 -9.69
N LEU A 291 -9.68 -29.53 -9.82
CA LEU A 291 -8.41 -29.02 -9.33
C LEU A 291 -8.32 -29.06 -7.79
N PRO A 292 -7.13 -29.29 -7.22
CA PRO A 292 -6.96 -29.29 -5.77
C PRO A 292 -7.30 -27.93 -5.17
N ARG A 293 -8.18 -27.95 -4.16
CA ARG A 293 -8.57 -26.78 -3.39
C ARG A 293 -7.37 -26.25 -2.60
N ALA A 294 -7.33 -24.94 -2.35
CA ALA A 294 -6.46 -24.39 -1.33
C ALA A 294 -7.13 -24.61 0.02
N ASP A 295 -6.65 -25.60 0.78
CA ASP A 295 -7.13 -25.81 2.15
C ASP A 295 -8.67 -25.99 2.21
N MET A 296 -9.38 -25.15 2.98
CA MET A 296 -10.84 -25.24 3.17
C MET A 296 -11.62 -24.31 2.23
N SER A 297 -10.98 -23.76 1.19
CA SER A 297 -11.65 -22.94 0.19
C SER A 297 -12.78 -23.68 -0.53
N GLN A 298 -13.81 -22.91 -0.90
CA GLN A 298 -14.89 -23.41 -1.78
C GLN A 298 -14.34 -23.81 -3.14
N ALA A 299 -15.10 -24.62 -3.89
CA ALA A 299 -14.72 -25.03 -5.23
C ALA A 299 -14.47 -23.81 -6.13
N THR A 300 -13.32 -23.80 -6.79
CA THR A 300 -12.84 -22.71 -7.65
C THR A 300 -12.75 -23.23 -9.08
N ASN A 301 -13.83 -23.01 -9.84
CA ASN A 301 -13.97 -23.60 -11.17
C ASN A 301 -13.61 -22.65 -12.32
N THR A 302 -13.22 -21.41 -12.02
CA THR A 302 -12.74 -20.43 -13.00
C THR A 302 -11.24 -20.16 -12.78
N PRO A 303 -10.47 -19.86 -13.85
CA PRO A 303 -9.07 -19.42 -13.71
C PRO A 303 -8.89 -18.27 -12.73
N ASN A 304 -9.73 -17.23 -12.80
CA ASN A 304 -9.71 -16.12 -11.85
C ASN A 304 -9.86 -16.59 -10.40
N ASP A 305 -10.93 -17.32 -10.07
CA ASP A 305 -11.18 -17.72 -8.68
C ASP A 305 -10.08 -18.67 -8.18
N TYR A 306 -9.59 -19.59 -9.02
CA TYR A 306 -8.54 -20.53 -8.64
C TYR A 306 -7.20 -19.83 -8.37
N PHE A 307 -6.84 -18.86 -9.22
CA PHE A 307 -5.62 -18.08 -9.06
C PHE A 307 -5.71 -17.13 -7.87
N MET A 308 -6.82 -16.37 -7.76
CA MET A 308 -7.01 -15.40 -6.69
C MET A 308 -7.16 -16.03 -5.30
N ASP A 309 -7.55 -17.30 -5.20
CA ASP A 309 -7.56 -18.03 -3.92
C ASP A 309 -6.17 -18.26 -3.34
N ARG A 310 -5.10 -18.19 -4.15
CA ARG A 310 -3.71 -18.32 -3.69
C ARG A 310 -3.14 -17.05 -3.06
N PHE A 311 -3.76 -15.90 -3.31
CA PHE A 311 -3.49 -14.66 -2.57
C PHE A 311 -4.03 -14.69 -1.14
N GLY A 312 -4.91 -15.64 -0.85
CA GLY A 312 -5.58 -15.81 0.43
C GLY A 312 -7.07 -15.49 0.35
N SER A 313 -7.85 -16.23 1.13
CA SER A 313 -9.31 -16.13 1.19
C SER A 313 -9.82 -16.53 2.57
N THR A 314 -11.13 -16.45 2.78
CA THR A 314 -11.77 -16.95 4.01
C THR A 314 -11.47 -18.43 4.28
N GLY A 315 -11.32 -19.24 3.23
CA GLY A 315 -11.04 -20.68 3.30
C GLY A 315 -9.55 -21.05 3.19
N ASN A 316 -8.72 -20.14 2.67
CA ASN A 316 -7.27 -20.30 2.58
C ASN A 316 -6.59 -19.09 3.22
N ARG A 317 -6.48 -19.09 4.55
CA ARG A 317 -5.96 -17.94 5.30
C ARG A 317 -4.45 -17.93 5.42
N SER A 318 -3.82 -19.09 5.28
CA SER A 318 -2.37 -19.24 5.43
C SER A 318 -1.52 -18.24 4.62
N PRO A 319 -1.91 -17.77 3.41
CA PRO A 319 -1.14 -16.78 2.65
C PRO A 319 -1.13 -15.38 3.26
N LEU A 320 -2.11 -15.05 4.11
CA LEU A 320 -2.38 -13.71 4.62
C LEU A 320 -1.51 -13.40 5.85
N LEU A 321 -1.23 -12.11 6.06
CA LEU A 321 -0.51 -11.59 7.22
C LEU A 321 -1.29 -10.44 7.88
N LEU A 322 -0.88 -10.03 9.09
CA LEU A 322 -1.29 -8.76 9.67
C LEU A 322 -0.16 -7.74 9.53
N ALA A 323 -0.45 -6.60 8.92
CA ALA A 323 0.49 -5.51 8.75
C ALA A 323 -0.11 -4.20 9.27
N ASP A 324 0.74 -3.32 9.80
CA ASP A 324 0.37 -1.92 10.09
C ASP A 324 -0.35 -1.32 8.87
N ARG A 325 -1.49 -0.66 9.14
CA ARG A 325 -2.39 -0.14 8.10
C ARG A 325 -1.68 0.84 7.16
N THR A 326 -0.92 1.77 7.72
CA THR A 326 -0.22 2.77 6.92
C THR A 326 0.85 2.12 6.05
N MET A 327 1.63 1.21 6.63
CA MET A 327 2.62 0.43 5.90
C MET A 327 1.96 -0.38 4.75
N ASN A 328 0.82 -1.02 5.02
CA ASN A 328 0.07 -1.80 4.02
C ASN A 328 -0.43 -0.92 2.85
N GLN A 329 -0.94 0.28 3.15
CA GLN A 329 -1.39 1.22 2.13
C GLN A 329 -0.25 1.73 1.26
N VAL A 330 0.89 2.07 1.87
CA VAL A 330 2.08 2.50 1.13
C VAL A 330 2.61 1.36 0.25
N LYS A 331 2.59 0.11 0.73
CA LYS A 331 2.86 -1.06 -0.11
C LYS A 331 1.93 -1.11 -1.33
N GLY A 332 0.62 -0.99 -1.13
CA GLY A 332 -0.35 -0.97 -2.23
C GLY A 332 -0.05 0.12 -3.28
N ARG A 333 0.47 1.27 -2.86
CA ARG A 333 0.93 2.36 -3.75
C ARG A 333 2.21 2.01 -4.49
N ILE A 334 3.22 1.47 -3.80
CA ILE A 334 4.49 1.01 -4.40
C ILE A 334 4.23 -0.01 -5.50
N PHE A 335 3.32 -0.96 -5.26
CA PHE A 335 3.01 -2.04 -6.20
C PHE A 335 1.88 -1.71 -7.20
N SER A 336 1.29 -0.52 -7.11
CA SER A 336 0.36 0.02 -8.11
C SER A 336 1.06 0.36 -9.42
N GLN A 337 0.30 0.58 -10.50
CA GLN A 337 0.86 0.88 -11.83
C GLN A 337 1.83 2.07 -11.82
N ASP A 338 1.45 3.18 -11.17
CA ASP A 338 2.22 4.42 -11.17
C ASP A 338 3.43 4.36 -10.22
N ALA A 339 3.39 3.44 -9.24
CA ALA A 339 4.33 3.36 -8.12
C ALA A 339 4.46 4.71 -7.36
N ASN A 340 3.39 5.50 -7.34
CA ASN A 340 3.38 6.84 -6.79
C ASN A 340 2.84 6.85 -5.35
N VAL A 341 3.71 7.14 -4.38
CA VAL A 341 3.36 7.14 -2.95
C VAL A 341 2.74 8.47 -2.53
N GLN A 342 3.29 9.59 -3.01
CA GLN A 342 2.82 10.95 -2.77
C GLN A 342 2.92 11.74 -4.08
N SER A 343 1.86 12.48 -4.44
CA SER A 343 1.89 13.30 -5.64
C SER A 343 2.98 14.37 -5.57
N GLU A 344 3.62 14.63 -6.71
CA GLU A 344 4.68 15.64 -6.84
C GLU A 344 4.23 17.01 -6.33
N ALA A 345 3.03 17.46 -6.70
CA ALA A 345 2.47 18.72 -6.22
C ALA A 345 2.31 18.78 -4.69
N ASN A 346 1.87 17.69 -4.04
CA ASN A 346 1.73 17.66 -2.57
C ASN A 346 3.10 17.63 -1.90
N PHE A 347 4.07 16.91 -2.48
CA PHE A 347 5.44 16.90 -2.01
C PHE A 347 6.08 18.29 -2.09
N GLU A 348 5.99 18.95 -3.24
CA GLU A 348 6.51 20.32 -3.44
C GLU A 348 5.85 21.31 -2.49
N GLU A 349 4.52 21.31 -2.37
CA GLU A 349 3.78 22.21 -1.47
C GLU A 349 4.21 22.02 0.00
N THR A 350 4.30 20.77 0.46
CA THR A 350 4.68 20.47 1.85
C THR A 350 6.16 20.75 2.13
N LEU A 351 7.03 20.59 1.13
CA LEU A 351 8.45 20.93 1.22
C LEU A 351 8.66 22.45 1.30
N GLU A 352 8.06 23.21 0.38
CA GLU A 352 8.13 24.67 0.36
C GLU A 352 7.58 25.28 1.65
N GLU A 353 6.44 24.79 2.13
CA GLU A 353 5.84 25.22 3.39
C GLU A 353 6.77 24.94 4.58
N SER A 354 7.48 23.82 4.55
CA SER A 354 8.40 23.46 5.61
C SER A 354 9.66 24.31 5.61
N ILE A 355 10.22 24.61 4.44
CA ILE A 355 11.32 25.57 4.29
C ILE A 355 10.87 26.95 4.77
N ARG A 356 9.66 27.38 4.39
CA ARG A 356 9.14 28.70 4.76
C ARG A 356 8.90 28.87 6.26
N THR A 357 8.38 27.84 6.92
CA THR A 357 8.00 27.91 8.35
C THR A 357 9.06 27.39 9.30
N GLY A 358 10.00 26.58 8.82
CA GLY A 358 10.94 25.83 9.66
C GLY A 358 10.27 24.74 10.50
N THR A 359 9.10 24.25 10.07
CA THR A 359 8.33 23.18 10.74
C THR A 359 7.60 22.32 9.70
N GLY A 360 6.96 21.21 10.09
CA GLY A 360 6.08 20.46 9.17
C GLY A 360 6.80 19.44 8.27
N GLU A 361 8.08 19.18 8.51
CA GLU A 361 8.90 18.26 7.71
C GLU A 361 8.35 16.83 7.62
N GLN A 362 7.51 16.43 8.58
CA GLN A 362 6.89 15.11 8.59
C GLN A 362 6.00 14.87 7.36
N ALA A 363 5.40 15.93 6.79
CA ALA A 363 4.49 15.81 5.66
C ALA A 363 5.16 15.24 4.39
N PHE A 364 6.47 15.49 4.20
CA PHE A 364 7.24 14.94 3.08
C PHE A 364 8.24 13.84 3.50
N LEU A 365 8.72 13.82 4.75
CA LEU A 365 9.63 12.78 5.22
C LEU A 365 8.94 11.44 5.53
N GLU A 366 7.69 11.47 6.03
CA GLU A 366 6.97 10.25 6.41
C GLU A 366 6.68 9.32 5.23
N PRO A 367 6.22 9.80 4.04
CA PRO A 367 6.06 8.96 2.86
C PRO A 367 7.36 8.23 2.47
N ILE A 368 8.49 8.94 2.48
CA ILE A 368 9.82 8.38 2.19
C ILE A 368 10.18 7.29 3.21
N ARG A 369 9.99 7.58 4.51
CA ARG A 369 10.24 6.62 5.59
C ARG A 369 9.42 5.34 5.42
N GLN A 370 8.14 5.47 5.07
CA GLN A 370 7.23 4.33 4.89
C GLN A 370 7.62 3.45 3.70
N VAL A 371 8.16 4.02 2.62
CA VAL A 371 8.70 3.21 1.52
C VAL A 371 9.80 2.27 2.00
N ILE A 372 10.78 2.80 2.74
CA ILE A 372 11.89 2.00 3.27
C ILE A 372 11.37 0.93 4.23
N ILE A 373 10.42 1.29 5.10
CA ILE A 373 9.75 0.37 6.04
C ILE A 373 9.10 -0.81 5.32
N VAL A 374 8.38 -0.58 4.22
CA VAL A 374 7.74 -1.66 3.44
C VAL A 374 8.76 -2.69 2.98
N PHE A 375 9.90 -2.25 2.44
CA PHE A 375 10.94 -3.19 1.99
C PHE A 375 11.67 -3.89 3.13
N ARG A 376 11.87 -3.22 4.28
CA ARG A 376 12.39 -3.86 5.50
C ARG A 376 11.42 -4.91 6.03
N TYR A 377 10.12 -4.62 6.02
CA TYR A 377 9.05 -5.57 6.35
C TYR A 377 9.13 -6.81 5.46
N MET A 378 9.13 -6.64 4.13
CA MET A 378 9.21 -7.73 3.17
C MET A 378 10.51 -8.56 3.30
N SER A 379 11.54 -7.98 3.89
CA SER A 379 12.84 -8.59 4.15
C SER A 379 12.95 -9.28 5.52
N THR A 380 11.96 -9.16 6.40
CA THR A 380 11.93 -9.94 7.65
C THR A 380 11.87 -11.44 7.32
N PRO A 381 12.52 -12.33 8.10
CA PRO A 381 12.51 -13.77 7.82
C PRO A 381 11.08 -14.34 7.67
N GLU A 382 10.17 -13.91 8.53
CA GLU A 382 8.78 -14.38 8.59
C GLU A 382 7.98 -13.93 7.36
N ALA A 383 8.07 -12.64 6.98
CA ALA A 383 7.38 -12.15 5.80
C ALA A 383 8.00 -12.72 4.52
N ARG A 384 9.33 -12.79 4.44
CA ARG A 384 10.04 -13.33 3.27
C ARG A 384 9.67 -14.78 3.01
N GLN A 385 9.64 -15.62 4.05
CA GLN A 385 9.22 -17.01 3.90
C GLN A 385 7.80 -17.11 3.34
N ARG A 386 6.87 -16.28 3.87
CA ARG A 386 5.48 -16.26 3.40
C ARG A 386 5.36 -15.78 1.96
N ILE A 387 6.04 -14.69 1.60
CA ILE A 387 6.09 -14.14 0.23
C ILE A 387 6.57 -15.22 -0.75
N GLN A 388 7.67 -15.92 -0.44
CA GLN A 388 8.19 -16.96 -1.32
C GLN A 388 7.23 -18.15 -1.46
N GLN A 389 6.60 -18.59 -0.36
CA GLN A 389 5.60 -19.64 -0.43
C GLN A 389 4.40 -19.24 -1.30
N ASN A 390 3.94 -18.00 -1.17
CA ASN A 390 2.81 -17.51 -1.95
C ASN A 390 3.16 -17.38 -3.44
N ARG A 391 4.37 -16.91 -3.78
CA ARG A 391 4.87 -16.89 -5.17
C ARG A 391 4.89 -18.28 -5.79
N ARG A 392 5.37 -19.30 -5.07
CA ARG A 392 5.30 -20.70 -5.54
C ARG A 392 3.87 -21.20 -5.73
N ASN A 393 2.97 -20.87 -4.80
CA ASN A 393 1.56 -21.25 -4.90
C ASN A 393 0.89 -20.62 -6.13
N LEU A 394 1.22 -19.37 -6.46
CA LEU A 394 0.73 -18.68 -7.65
C LEU A 394 1.28 -19.30 -8.93
N LEU A 395 2.58 -19.62 -8.97
CA LEU A 395 3.18 -20.31 -10.11
C LEU A 395 2.55 -21.69 -10.32
N ASP A 396 2.35 -22.49 -9.27
CA ASP A 396 1.65 -23.77 -9.36
C ASP A 396 0.21 -23.60 -9.87
N ALA A 397 -0.49 -22.56 -9.43
CA ALA A 397 -1.83 -22.27 -9.93
C ALA A 397 -1.84 -21.94 -11.43
N SER A 398 -0.91 -21.10 -11.90
CA SER A 398 -0.79 -20.82 -13.34
C SER A 398 -0.44 -22.07 -14.16
N ARG A 399 0.40 -22.97 -13.63
CA ARG A 399 0.73 -24.25 -14.25
C ARG A 399 -0.50 -25.13 -14.42
N ARG A 400 -1.32 -25.24 -13.36
CA ARG A 400 -2.57 -26.03 -13.39
C ARG A 400 -3.60 -25.44 -14.35
N ILE A 401 -3.75 -24.12 -14.37
CA ILE A 401 -4.63 -23.43 -15.34
C ILE A 401 -4.15 -23.73 -16.76
N SER A 402 -2.86 -23.55 -17.03
CA SER A 402 -2.26 -23.81 -18.36
C SER A 402 -2.47 -25.25 -18.82
N ALA A 403 -2.43 -26.22 -17.91
CA ALA A 403 -2.66 -27.62 -18.21
C ALA A 403 -4.14 -28.00 -18.45
N ASN A 404 -5.09 -27.19 -17.98
CA ASN A 404 -6.52 -27.50 -18.04
C ASN A 404 -7.30 -26.61 -19.01
N VAL A 405 -6.75 -25.47 -19.41
CA VAL A 405 -7.38 -24.53 -20.35
C VAL A 405 -6.46 -24.36 -21.55
N PRO A 406 -6.69 -25.07 -22.67
CA PRO A 406 -5.79 -25.09 -23.83
C PRO A 406 -5.46 -23.69 -24.38
N GLN A 407 -6.42 -22.77 -24.36
CA GLN A 407 -6.28 -21.38 -24.80
C GLN A 407 -5.35 -20.57 -23.88
N LEU A 408 -5.19 -20.99 -22.62
CA LEU A 408 -4.30 -20.35 -21.65
C LEU A 408 -3.00 -21.16 -21.42
N ARG A 409 -2.63 -22.07 -22.33
CA ARG A 409 -1.48 -22.99 -22.17
C ARG A 409 -0.13 -22.31 -21.94
N LEU A 410 0.02 -21.04 -22.36
CA LEU A 410 1.26 -20.27 -22.20
C LEU A 410 1.32 -19.48 -20.89
N LEU A 411 0.25 -19.46 -20.09
CA LEU A 411 0.14 -18.60 -18.91
C LEU A 411 1.26 -18.88 -17.89
N HIS A 412 1.63 -20.15 -17.71
CA HIS A 412 2.67 -20.53 -16.76
C HIS A 412 4.07 -20.04 -17.17
N GLU A 413 4.45 -20.21 -18.44
CA GLU A 413 5.74 -19.76 -18.99
C GLU A 413 5.84 -18.23 -18.89
N LEU A 414 4.78 -17.51 -19.28
CA LEU A 414 4.69 -16.06 -19.14
C LEU A 414 4.77 -15.60 -17.68
N HIS A 415 4.12 -16.32 -16.77
CA HIS A 415 4.17 -16.04 -15.33
C HIS A 415 5.58 -16.27 -14.76
N HIS A 416 6.30 -17.28 -15.25
CA HIS A 416 7.68 -17.54 -14.85
C HIS A 416 8.61 -16.38 -15.22
N GLU A 417 8.52 -15.86 -16.45
CA GLU A 417 9.26 -14.67 -16.89
C GLU A 417 8.84 -13.39 -16.15
N PHE A 418 7.54 -13.27 -15.85
CA PHE A 418 6.95 -12.12 -15.18
C PHE A 418 7.36 -11.95 -13.72
N ASP A 419 7.34 -13.03 -12.91
CA ASP A 419 7.28 -12.89 -11.45
C ASP A 419 8.44 -12.10 -10.85
N TYR A 420 9.68 -12.47 -11.16
CA TYR A 420 10.84 -11.73 -10.62
C TYR A 420 10.97 -10.34 -11.27
N ASN A 421 10.65 -10.22 -12.55
CA ASN A 421 10.68 -8.95 -13.28
C ASN A 421 9.75 -7.91 -12.64
N TRP A 422 8.55 -8.34 -12.22
CA TRP A 422 7.59 -7.47 -11.55
C TRP A 422 8.14 -6.90 -10.24
N TYR A 423 8.68 -7.75 -9.36
CA TYR A 423 9.29 -7.28 -8.11
C TYR A 423 10.51 -6.38 -8.36
N LEU A 424 11.38 -6.75 -9.29
CA LEU A 424 12.57 -5.97 -9.64
C LEU A 424 12.19 -4.58 -10.17
N HIS A 425 11.25 -4.53 -11.11
CA HIS A 425 10.77 -3.28 -11.68
C HIS A 425 10.13 -2.37 -10.63
N ARG A 426 9.24 -2.90 -9.79
CA ARG A 426 8.59 -2.14 -8.71
C ARG A 426 9.60 -1.64 -7.68
N THR A 427 10.61 -2.45 -7.35
CA THR A 427 11.70 -2.05 -6.46
C THR A 427 12.52 -0.92 -7.04
N ASN A 428 12.90 -1.01 -8.32
CA ASN A 428 13.69 0.02 -8.98
C ASN A 428 12.93 1.34 -9.06
N ARG A 429 11.62 1.32 -9.37
CA ARG A 429 10.78 2.52 -9.35
C ARG A 429 10.69 3.14 -7.96
N ALA A 430 10.46 2.34 -6.92
CA ALA A 430 10.41 2.84 -5.55
C ALA A 430 11.75 3.44 -5.10
N ARG A 431 12.88 2.82 -5.46
CA ARG A 431 14.22 3.35 -5.17
C ARG A 431 14.45 4.69 -5.88
N ALA A 432 14.16 4.77 -7.18
CA ALA A 432 14.31 6.00 -7.96
C ALA A 432 13.41 7.12 -7.44
N TRP A 433 12.18 6.78 -7.02
CA TRP A 433 11.27 7.74 -6.38
C TRP A 433 11.88 8.28 -5.09
N VAL A 434 12.32 7.42 -4.15
CA VAL A 434 12.97 7.85 -2.90
C VAL A 434 14.19 8.72 -3.16
N GLU A 435 15.06 8.31 -4.09
CA GLU A 435 16.28 9.04 -4.46
C GLU A 435 15.94 10.46 -4.94
N SER A 436 15.00 10.58 -5.88
CA SER A 436 14.54 11.85 -6.42
C SER A 436 13.97 12.76 -5.32
N GLN A 437 13.16 12.25 -4.39
CA GLN A 437 12.63 13.08 -3.30
C GLN A 437 13.77 13.58 -2.38
N LEU A 438 14.74 12.72 -2.05
CA LEU A 438 15.87 13.08 -1.18
C LEU A 438 16.80 14.12 -1.84
N ASP A 439 17.01 14.02 -3.16
CA ASP A 439 17.75 15.00 -3.94
C ASP A 439 17.03 16.35 -3.93
N THR A 440 15.73 16.37 -4.24
CA THR A 440 14.94 17.61 -4.21
C THR A 440 14.92 18.28 -2.83
N ILE A 441 14.79 17.51 -1.74
CA ILE A 441 14.88 18.06 -0.37
C ILE A 441 16.24 18.72 -0.15
N THR A 442 17.32 18.03 -0.53
CA THR A 442 18.71 18.54 -0.36
C THR A 442 18.88 19.85 -1.13
N ASP A 443 18.54 19.84 -2.41
CA ASP A 443 18.71 20.97 -3.31
C ASP A 443 17.90 22.19 -2.86
N GLN A 444 16.63 22.00 -2.47
CA GLN A 444 15.79 23.12 -2.05
C GLN A 444 16.20 23.70 -0.70
N TYR A 445 16.56 22.87 0.28
CA TYR A 445 17.05 23.37 1.58
C TYR A 445 18.40 24.08 1.46
N GLU A 446 19.29 23.63 0.58
CA GLU A 446 20.57 24.30 0.30
C GLU A 446 20.36 25.60 -0.50
N ALA A 447 19.53 25.57 -1.54
CA ALA A 447 19.25 26.73 -2.39
C ALA A 447 18.51 27.86 -1.65
N ALA A 448 17.72 27.52 -0.63
CA ALA A 448 17.00 28.52 0.15
C ALA A 448 17.94 29.56 0.78
N ASN A 449 19.25 29.26 0.96
CA ASN A 449 20.28 30.19 1.42
C ASN A 449 19.84 31.00 2.67
N LEU A 450 19.00 30.39 3.51
CA LEU A 450 18.30 31.09 4.56
C LEU A 450 19.30 31.45 5.66
N THR A 451 19.49 32.75 5.84
CA THR A 451 20.23 33.32 6.96
C THR A 451 19.24 34.18 7.76
N PRO A 452 18.77 33.71 8.94
CA PRO A 452 19.15 32.48 9.64
C PRO A 452 18.59 31.19 9.01
N LEU A 453 19.29 30.06 9.23
CA LEU A 453 18.83 28.72 8.82
C LEU A 453 17.42 28.45 9.40
N THR A 454 16.61 27.70 8.66
CA THR A 454 15.28 27.29 9.14
C THR A 454 15.41 26.42 10.38
N GLY A 455 14.44 26.54 11.29
CA GLY A 455 14.49 25.85 12.58
C GLY A 455 14.57 24.33 12.50
N ASN A 456 14.14 23.74 11.38
CA ASN A 456 14.16 22.30 11.14
C ASN A 456 15.29 21.83 10.20
N TYR A 457 16.16 22.71 9.69
CA TYR A 457 17.21 22.37 8.72
C TYR A 457 18.02 21.13 9.15
N GLN A 458 18.58 21.16 10.36
CA GLN A 458 19.43 20.07 10.85
C GLN A 458 18.65 18.75 10.96
N THR A 459 17.42 18.81 11.49
CA THR A 459 16.52 17.65 11.60
C THR A 459 16.25 17.02 10.24
N VAL A 460 15.97 17.84 9.21
CA VAL A 460 15.69 17.37 7.86
C VAL A 460 16.93 16.76 7.22
N MET A 461 18.08 17.43 7.30
CA MET A 461 19.31 16.94 6.69
C MET A 461 19.83 15.66 7.38
N ASP A 462 19.63 15.52 8.69
CA ASP A 462 19.92 14.28 9.41
C ASP A 462 18.99 13.13 8.96
N ALA A 463 17.69 13.41 8.77
CA ALA A 463 16.74 12.44 8.24
C ALA A 463 17.09 12.02 6.80
N VAL A 464 17.42 12.97 5.92
CA VAL A 464 17.88 12.71 4.54
C VAL A 464 19.12 11.81 4.55
N LYS A 465 20.13 12.15 5.36
CA LYS A 465 21.35 11.35 5.49
C LYS A 465 21.04 9.93 5.97
N GLN A 466 20.15 9.80 6.96
CA GLN A 466 19.72 8.49 7.45
C GLN A 466 19.01 7.69 6.35
N PHE A 467 18.02 8.28 5.65
CA PHE A 467 17.28 7.61 4.59
C PHE A 467 18.16 7.16 3.44
N ARG A 468 19.12 7.98 2.99
CA ARG A 468 20.12 7.58 1.99
C ARG A 468 20.90 6.33 2.43
N SER A 469 21.31 6.27 3.71
CA SER A 469 22.03 5.10 4.24
C SER A 469 21.17 3.83 4.35
N GLU A 470 19.85 4.01 4.47
CA GLU A 470 18.86 2.94 4.61
C GLU A 470 18.29 2.47 3.27
N MET A 471 18.53 3.19 2.16
CA MET A 471 18.08 2.80 0.80
C MET A 471 18.60 1.42 0.37
N LYS A 472 19.71 0.94 0.95
CA LYS A 472 20.20 -0.45 0.78
C LYS A 472 19.16 -1.52 1.15
N HIS A 473 18.13 -1.16 1.92
CA HIS A 473 17.06 -2.08 2.28
C HIS A 473 15.93 -2.15 1.26
N ILE A 474 15.88 -1.24 0.28
CA ILE A 474 14.90 -1.26 -0.80
C ILE A 474 15.35 -2.30 -1.83
N GLU A 475 15.14 -3.58 -1.56
CA GLU A 475 15.54 -4.70 -2.41
C GLU A 475 14.33 -5.58 -2.77
N PRO A 476 14.28 -6.17 -3.98
CA PRO A 476 13.21 -7.10 -4.31
C PRO A 476 13.36 -8.37 -3.43
N PRO A 477 12.26 -9.08 -3.14
CA PRO A 477 12.37 -10.45 -2.64
C PRO A 477 13.32 -11.25 -3.54
N PRO A 478 14.21 -12.09 -2.97
CA PRO A 478 15.18 -12.81 -3.76
C PRO A 478 14.47 -13.66 -4.82
N GLU A 479 15.14 -13.89 -5.94
CA GLU A 479 14.65 -14.86 -6.91
C GLU A 479 14.51 -16.22 -6.21
N ASP A 480 13.36 -16.86 -6.37
CA ASP A 480 13.14 -18.15 -5.72
C ASP A 480 13.85 -19.24 -6.53
N THR A 481 14.96 -19.74 -5.99
CA THR A 481 15.78 -20.77 -6.62
C THR A 481 15.05 -22.11 -6.75
N ASN A 482 13.93 -22.29 -6.04
CA ASN A 482 13.09 -23.49 -6.13
C ASN A 482 11.95 -23.33 -7.15
N LYS A 483 12.02 -22.32 -8.02
CA LYS A 483 11.10 -22.17 -9.17
C LYS A 483 11.36 -23.14 -10.31
N TYR A 484 12.47 -23.86 -10.26
CA TYR A 484 12.90 -24.85 -11.25
C TYR A 484 12.50 -26.26 -10.86
#